data_AF-A0A4S8L9G6-F1
#
_entry.id   AF-A0A4S8L9G6-F1
#
_cell.length_a   1.000
_cell.length_b   1.000
_cell.length_c   1.000
_cell.angle_alpha   90.00
_cell.angle_beta   90.00
_cell.angle_gamma   90.00
#
_symmetry.space_group_name_H-M   'P 1'
#
loop_
_entity.id
_entity.type
_entity.pdbx_description
1 polymer ?
#
loop_
_entity_poly.entity_id
_entity_poly.type
_entity_poly.pdbx_seq_one_letter_code
_entity_poly.pdbx_strand_id
1 'polypeptide(L)' 'VQTEALVDSGATTNFSDKLFVERNHLVTNKLATPYNVSNADGTPNVAGQITDYVRAYVEIGTHK' A
#
# COMPACT_ATOMS: atom_id res chain seq x y z
N VAL A 1 -7.39 -11.89 5.69
CA VAL A 1 -6.83 -11.13 6.84
C VAL A 1 -7.68 -9.89 7.06
N GLN A 2 -7.85 -9.45 8.30
CA GLN A 2 -8.52 -8.19 8.65
C GLN A 2 -7.51 -7.24 9.30
N THR A 3 -7.62 -5.94 9.03
CA THR A 3 -6.78 -4.90 9.62
C THR A 3 -7.53 -3.57 9.68
N GLU A 4 -7.01 -2.62 10.45
CA GLU A 4 -7.48 -1.24 10.43
C GLU A 4 -6.79 -0.50 9.27
N ALA A 5 -7.56 0.29 8.54
CA ALA A 5 -7.07 1.07 7.42
C ALA A 5 -7.57 2.51 7.53
N LEU A 6 -6.78 3.45 7.02
CA LEU A 6 -7.14 4.86 6.95
C LEU A 6 -7.81 5.15 5.59
N VAL A 7 -8.98 5.79 5.63
CA VAL A 7 -9.57 6.41 4.43
C VAL A 7 -8.91 7.78 4.26
N ASP A 8 -8.00 7.88 3.31
CA ASP A 8 -7.18 9.08 3.10
C ASP A 8 -7.39 9.66 1.70
N SER A 9 -8.13 10.76 1.61
CA SER A 9 -8.33 11.49 0.35
C SER A 9 -7.09 12.25 -0.11
N GLY A 10 -6.06 12.38 0.74
CA GLY A 10 -4.78 13.00 0.41
C GLY A 10 -3.78 12.03 -0.24
N ALA A 11 -4.07 10.73 -0.25
CA ALA A 11 -3.24 9.72 -0.89
C ALA A 11 -3.66 9.47 -2.34
N THR A 12 -2.71 9.52 -3.27
CA THR A 12 -2.97 9.30 -4.71
C THR A 12 -3.43 7.86 -5.01
N THR A 13 -2.95 6.89 -4.24
CA THR A 13 -3.22 5.46 -4.43
C THR A 13 -3.39 4.76 -3.08
N ASN A 14 -3.79 3.49 -3.13
CA ASN A 14 -3.83 2.65 -1.93
C ASN A 14 -2.41 2.16 -1.58
N PHE A 15 -2.03 2.30 -0.32
CA PHE A 15 -0.77 1.80 0.21
C PHE A 15 -1.03 0.71 1.26
N SER A 16 -0.09 -0.23 1.37
CA SER A 16 -0.10 -1.25 2.41
C SER A 16 1.27 -1.30 3.07
N ASP A 17 1.29 -1.45 4.39
CA ASP A 17 2.53 -1.59 5.14
C ASP A 17 3.29 -2.86 4.72
N LYS A 18 4.61 -2.73 4.54
CA LYS A 18 5.44 -3.84 4.06
C LYS A 18 5.45 -5.01 5.03
N LEU A 19 5.49 -4.77 6.35
CA LEU A 19 5.48 -5.84 7.34
C LEU A 19 4.12 -6.53 7.38
N PHE A 20 3.02 -5.81 7.15
CA PHE A 20 1.70 -6.41 7.00
C PHE A 20 1.65 -7.39 5.81
N VAL A 21 2.20 -7.00 4.65
CA VAL A 21 2.29 -7.85 3.46
C VAL A 21 3.10 -9.12 3.75
N GLU A 22 4.27 -8.97 4.36
CA GLU A 22 5.19 -10.08 4.68
C GLU A 22 4.59 -11.05 5.70
N ARG A 23 4.04 -10.54 6.82
CA ARG A 23 3.46 -11.35 7.90
C ARG A 23 2.25 -12.16 7.46
N ASN A 24 1.49 -11.66 6.50
CA ASN A 24 0.29 -12.33 5.99
C ASN A 24 0.56 -13.12 4.70
N HIS A 25 1.82 -13.22 4.28
CA HIS A 25 2.24 -13.95 3.08
C HIS A 25 1.44 -13.55 1.83
N LEU A 26 1.15 -12.25 1.68
CA LEU A 26 0.43 -11.76 0.53
C LEU A 26 1.33 -11.84 -0.71
N VAL A 27 0.77 -12.35 -1.80
CA VAL A 27 1.51 -12.46 -3.06
C VAL A 27 1.74 -11.08 -3.65
N THR A 28 3.00 -10.72 -3.84
CA THR A 28 3.44 -9.48 -4.49
C THR A 28 3.88 -9.73 -5.92
N ASN A 29 3.64 -8.76 -6.79
CA ASN A 29 4.16 -8.72 -8.14
C ASN A 29 5.03 -7.48 -8.33
N LYS A 30 6.11 -7.61 -9.09
CA LYS A 30 6.98 -6.47 -9.43
C LYS A 30 6.22 -5.49 -10.32
N LEU A 31 6.37 -4.20 -10.03
CA LEU A 31 5.95 -3.16 -10.95
C LEU A 31 6.89 -3.13 -12.15
N ALA A 32 6.35 -2.86 -13.34
CA ALA A 32 7.15 -2.66 -14.54
C ALA A 32 8.06 -1.43 -14.43
N THR A 33 7.65 -0.42 -13.66
CA THR A 33 8.43 0.78 -13.38
C THR A 33 8.21 1.17 -11.92
N PRO A 34 9.24 1.01 -11.05
CA PRO A 34 9.19 1.54 -9.70
C PRO A 34 8.99 3.05 -9.67
N TYR A 35 8.35 3.57 -8.63
CA TYR A 35 8.08 5.01 -8.50
C TYR A 35 8.38 5.54 -7.10
N ASN A 36 8.74 6.82 -7.04
CA ASN A 36 8.95 7.54 -5.77
C ASN A 36 7.60 7.93 -5.15
N VAL A 37 7.54 7.88 -3.83
CA VAL A 37 6.43 8.44 -3.03
C VAL A 37 6.97 9.59 -2.20
N SER A 38 6.20 10.67 -2.13
CA SER A 38 6.48 11.79 -1.24
C SER A 38 5.41 11.85 -0.15
N ASN A 39 5.80 12.24 1.04
CA ASN A 39 4.90 12.46 2.17
C ASN A 39 4.12 13.78 1.98
N ALA A 40 3.15 14.03 2.85
CA ALA A 40 2.32 15.24 2.79
C ALA A 40 3.13 16.56 2.93
N ASP A 41 4.29 16.52 3.58
CA ASP A 41 5.21 17.65 3.70
C ASP A 41 6.15 17.81 2.49
N GLY A 42 5.99 16.98 1.45
CA GLY A 42 6.80 16.98 0.23
C GLY A 42 8.14 16.25 0.35
N THR A 43 8.49 15.72 1.52
CA THR A 43 9.72 14.93 1.68
C THR A 43 9.57 13.54 1.06
N PRO A 44 10.66 12.91 0.58
CA PRO A 44 10.60 11.52 0.13
C PRO A 44 10.19 10.57 1.24
N ASN A 45 9.43 9.52 0.89
CA ASN A 45 9.10 8.48 1.84
C ASN A 45 10.37 7.72 2.29
N VAL A 46 10.54 7.53 3.60
CA VAL A 46 11.74 6.91 4.18
C VAL A 46 11.90 5.44 3.82
N ALA A 47 10.81 4.76 3.47
CA ALA A 47 10.85 3.38 3.00
C ALA A 47 11.35 3.26 1.55
N GLY A 48 11.56 4.39 0.87
CA GLY A 48 12.06 4.46 -0.49
C GLY A 48 10.97 4.32 -1.54
N GLN A 49 11.32 3.70 -2.66
CA GLN A 49 10.44 3.53 -3.81
C GLN A 49 9.41 2.42 -3.60
N ILE A 50 8.25 2.56 -4.25
CA ILE A 50 7.34 1.44 -4.43
C ILE A 50 7.82 0.63 -5.62
N THR A 51 8.15 -0.64 -5.37
CA THR A 51 8.68 -1.59 -6.37
C THR A 51 7.74 -2.75 -6.66
N ASP A 52 6.76 -2.98 -5.79
CA ASP A 52 5.90 -4.15 -5.80
C ASP A 52 4.45 -3.73 -5.52
N TYR A 53 3.50 -4.53 -6.00
CA TYR A 53 2.08 -4.36 -5.70
C TYR A 53 1.43 -5.68 -5.32
N VAL A 54 0.36 -5.59 -4.53
CA VAL A 54 -0.56 -6.70 -4.24
C VAL A 54 -1.83 -6.47 -5.04
N ARG A 55 -2.33 -7.51 -5.70
CA ARG A 55 -3.68 -7.52 -6.27
C ARG A 55 -4.56 -8.38 -5.36
N ALA A 56 -5.50 -7.75 -4.68
CA ALA A 56 -6.41 -8.41 -3.74
C ALA A 56 -7.83 -7.87 -3.87
N TYR A 57 -8.79 -8.67 -3.42
CA TYR A 57 -10.13 -8.20 -3.10
C TYR A 57 -10.11 -7.60 -1.69
N VAL A 58 -10.75 -6.45 -1.52
CA VAL A 58 -10.86 -5.75 -0.24
C VAL A 58 -12.35 -5.62 0.09
N GLU A 59 -12.73 -6.10 1.27
CA GLU A 59 -14.06 -5.88 1.83
C GLU A 59 -13.95 -4.78 2.91
N ILE A 60 -14.81 -3.75 2.83
CA ILE A 60 -14.77 -2.60 3.73
C ILE A 60 -16.04 -2.61 4.58
N GLY A 61 -15.91 -3.03 5.83
CA GLY A 61 -17.05 -3.20 6.72
C GLY A 61 -18.03 -4.23 6.15
N THR A 62 -19.27 -3.82 5.90
CA THR A 62 -20.30 -4.66 5.24
C THR A 62 -20.42 -4.41 3.75
N HIS A 63 -19.58 -3.52 3.18
CA HIS A 63 -19.54 -3.23 1.76
C HIS A 63 -18.58 -4.19 1.06
N LYS A 64 -19.12 -4.99 0.14
CA LYS A 64 -18.40 -6.00 -0.65
C LYS A 64 -18.12 -5.51 -2.06
#